data_AF-A0A6I9MJ71-F1
#
_entry.id   AF-A0A6I9MJ71-F1
#
_cell.length_a   1.000
_cell.length_b   1.000
_cell.length_c   1.000
_cell.angle_alpha   90.00
_cell.angle_beta   90.00
_cell.angle_gamma   90.00
#
_symmetry.space_group_name_H-M   'P 1'
#
loop_
_entity.id
_entity.type
_entity.pdbx_description
1 polymer ?
#
loop_
_entity_poly.entity_id
_entity_poly.type
_entity_poly.pdbx_seq_one_letter_code
_entity_poly.pdbx_strand_id
1 'polypeptide(L)'
;VYKEDLPQLRKKLIGSLKRQKAPEEGLRLQFVHGYRGFDCRNNLFYSQTGELLFHVAAVAVVYDRLKHSQRFYLGHDEDILCLTTHPIKDYAASAQ
;
A
#
# COMPACT_ATOMS: atom_id res chain seq x y z
N VAL A 1 -19.92 -29.94 16.82
CA VAL A 1 -18.75 -30.73 17.23
C VAL A 1 -19.01 -31.22 18.63
N TYR A 2 -19.23 -32.51 18.79
CA TYR A 2 -19.54 -33.14 20.07
C TYR A 2 -18.25 -33.51 20.80
N LYS A 3 -18.35 -33.78 22.11
CA LYS A 3 -17.19 -34.07 22.96
C LYS A 3 -16.47 -35.34 22.51
N GLU A 4 -17.21 -36.31 21.98
CA GLU A 4 -16.68 -37.52 21.33
C GLU A 4 -15.89 -37.27 20.03
N ASP A 5 -16.09 -36.15 19.34
CA ASP A 5 -15.40 -35.84 18.07
C ASP A 5 -14.00 -35.23 18.29
N LEU A 6 -13.73 -34.70 19.50
CA LEU A 6 -12.49 -34.01 19.86
C LEU A 6 -11.20 -34.83 19.60
N PRO A 7 -11.13 -36.14 19.91
CA PRO A 7 -9.94 -36.94 19.66
C PRO A 7 -9.63 -37.07 18.17
N GLN A 8 -10.67 -37.17 17.33
CA GLN A 8 -10.54 -37.32 15.88
C GLN A 8 -10.13 -35.99 15.24
N LEU A 9 -10.70 -34.87 15.68
CA LEU A 9 -10.26 -33.54 15.27
C LEU A 9 -8.79 -33.28 15.66
N ARG A 10 -8.38 -33.62 16.89
CA ARG A 10 -6.97 -33.49 17.32
C ARG A 10 -6.03 -34.31 16.45
N LYS A 11 -6.40 -35.56 16.12
CA LYS A 11 -5.60 -36.42 15.24
C LYS A 11 -5.46 -35.86 13.83
N LYS A 12 -6.52 -35.22 13.30
CA LYS A 12 -6.52 -34.53 12.00
C LYS A 12 -5.68 -33.24 12.01
N LEU A 13 -5.65 -32.52 13.13
CA LEU A 13 -4.84 -31.32 13.35
C LEU A 13 -3.34 -31.64 13.50
N ILE A 14 -2.98 -32.77 14.12
CA ILE A 14 -1.58 -33.18 14.35
C ILE A 14 -0.80 -33.37 13.04
N GLY A 15 -1.47 -33.77 11.94
CA GLY A 15 -0.87 -33.87 10.60
C GLY A 15 -0.91 -32.57 9.78
N SER A 16 -1.69 -31.57 10.19
CA SER A 16 -2.05 -30.40 9.36
C SER A 16 -1.60 -29.04 9.92
N LEU A 17 -0.84 -29.00 11.01
CA LEU A 17 -0.57 -27.73 11.73
C LEU A 17 0.91 -27.34 11.91
N LYS A 18 1.87 -27.96 11.21
CA LYS A 18 3.17 -27.30 11.08
C LYS A 18 3.01 -26.15 10.11
N ARG A 19 2.84 -24.93 10.64
CA ARG A 19 2.94 -23.70 9.85
C ARG A 19 4.23 -23.79 9.04
N GLN A 20 4.09 -23.86 7.72
CA GLN A 20 5.26 -23.91 6.86
C GLN A 20 6.11 -22.66 7.13
N LYS A 21 7.44 -22.80 7.02
CA LYS A 21 8.36 -21.66 7.10
C LYS A 21 7.88 -20.61 6.08
N ALA A 22 7.95 -19.34 6.45
CA ALA A 22 7.64 -18.27 5.51
C ALA A 22 8.51 -18.42 4.24
N PRO A 23 8.00 -18.00 3.06
CA PRO A 23 8.83 -17.91 1.87
C PRO A 23 10.11 -17.11 2.15
N GLU A 24 11.21 -17.48 1.49
CA GLU A 24 12.47 -16.74 1.63
C GLU A 24 12.41 -15.39 0.90
N GLU A 25 11.55 -15.30 -0.12
CA GLU A 25 11.34 -14.10 -0.91
C GLU A 25 10.26 -13.18 -0.32
N GLY A 26 10.43 -11.87 -0.54
CA GLY A 26 9.46 -10.84 -0.18
C GLY A 26 8.77 -10.23 -1.40
N LEU A 27 7.66 -9.56 -1.17
CA LEU A 27 7.00 -8.75 -2.19
C LEU A 27 7.45 -7.30 -2.06
N ARG A 28 7.60 -6.63 -3.20
CA ARG A 28 7.85 -5.19 -3.28
C ARG A 28 6.83 -4.56 -4.20
N LEU A 29 6.22 -3.46 -3.74
CA LEU A 29 5.31 -2.67 -4.55
C LEU A 29 6.06 -2.14 -5.78
N GLN A 30 5.55 -2.48 -6.96
CA GLN A 30 6.14 -2.07 -8.25
C GLN A 30 5.37 -0.91 -8.88
N PHE A 31 4.03 -0.96 -8.83
CA PHE A 31 3.17 0.01 -9.47
C PHE A 31 1.81 0.07 -8.78
N VAL A 32 1.25 1.28 -8.67
CA VAL A 32 -0.12 1.56 -8.25
C VAL A 32 -0.89 2.02 -9.48
N HIS A 33 -2.04 1.39 -9.71
CA HIS A 33 -2.96 1.73 -10.79
C HIS A 33 -4.17 2.47 -10.24
N GLY A 34 -4.61 3.51 -10.94
CA GLY A 34 -5.75 4.33 -10.57
C GLY A 34 -5.36 5.65 -9.90
N TYR A 35 -6.37 6.50 -9.71
CA TYR A 35 -6.28 7.82 -9.10
C TYR A 35 -7.58 8.09 -8.33
N ARG A 36 -7.48 8.57 -7.09
CA ARG A 36 -8.64 8.90 -6.26
C ARG A 36 -9.22 10.26 -6.65
N GLY A 37 -9.99 10.28 -7.73
CA GLY A 37 -10.63 11.51 -8.25
C GLY A 37 -12.12 11.65 -7.96
N PHE A 38 -12.78 10.60 -7.43
CA PHE A 38 -14.22 10.60 -7.22
C PHE A 38 -14.65 11.40 -5.99
N ASP A 39 -13.93 11.25 -4.88
CA ASP A 39 -14.26 11.80 -3.56
C ASP A 39 -13.18 12.72 -2.96
N CYS A 40 -12.02 12.83 -3.62
CA CYS A 40 -10.94 13.77 -3.25
C CYS A 40 -10.79 14.89 -4.28
N ARG A 41 -10.23 16.02 -3.84
CA ARG A 41 -9.92 17.19 -4.67
C ARG A 41 -8.54 17.72 -4.31
N ASN A 42 -7.95 18.50 -5.21
CA ASN A 42 -6.66 19.18 -5.00
C ASN A 42 -5.56 18.23 -4.49
N ASN A 43 -5.44 17.07 -5.14
CA ASN A 43 -4.59 15.97 -4.70
C ASN A 43 -3.71 15.41 -5.84
N LEU A 44 -3.45 16.23 -6.86
CA LEU A 44 -2.54 15.96 -7.96
C LEU A 44 -1.66 17.18 -8.20
N PHE A 45 -0.35 17.02 -8.04
CA PHE A 45 0.63 18.10 -8.15
C PHE A 45 1.81 17.68 -9.05
N TYR A 46 2.60 18.67 -9.47
CA TYR A 46 3.90 18.44 -10.10
C TYR A 46 5.02 18.70 -9.10
N SER A 47 6.04 17.84 -9.07
CA SER A 47 7.30 18.11 -8.38
C SER A 47 8.12 19.17 -9.11
N GLN A 48 9.22 19.61 -8.50
CA GLN A 48 10.23 20.45 -9.15
C GLN A 48 10.80 19.82 -10.43
N THR A 49 10.92 18.49 -10.46
CA THR A 49 11.42 17.69 -11.58
C THR A 49 10.37 17.35 -12.64
N GLY A 50 9.11 17.77 -12.46
CA GLY A 50 8.02 17.47 -13.39
C GLY A 50 7.38 16.09 -13.24
N GLU A 51 7.69 15.37 -12.16
CA GLU A 51 7.03 14.12 -11.77
C GLU A 51 5.64 14.42 -11.19
N LEU A 52 4.70 13.48 -11.33
CA LEU A 52 3.35 13.61 -10.79
C LEU A 52 3.30 13.13 -9.34
N LEU A 53 2.74 13.95 -8.44
CA LEU A 53 2.49 13.63 -7.05
C LEU A 53 1.00 13.48 -6.80
N PHE A 54 0.56 12.31 -6.35
CA PHE A 54 -0.84 12.05 -5.97
C PHE A 54 -0.93 10.95 -4.91
N HIS A 55 -2.14 10.66 -4.41
CA HIS A 55 -2.35 9.57 -3.46
C HIS A 55 -3.49 8.64 -3.89
N VAL A 56 -3.41 7.38 -3.48
CA VAL A 56 -4.45 6.34 -3.60
C VAL A 56 -4.33 5.43 -2.38
N ALA A 57 -5.46 5.12 -1.73
CA ALA A 57 -5.47 4.41 -0.44
C ALA A 57 -4.49 5.06 0.56
N ALA A 58 -3.72 4.26 1.30
CA ALA A 58 -2.68 4.71 2.22
C ALA A 58 -1.34 5.09 1.55
N VAL A 59 -1.28 5.21 0.22
CA VAL A 59 -0.01 5.37 -0.53
C VAL A 59 0.07 6.74 -1.21
N ALA A 60 1.14 7.48 -0.93
CA ALA A 60 1.52 8.64 -1.74
C ALA A 60 2.49 8.21 -2.84
N VAL A 61 2.20 8.63 -4.07
CA VAL A 61 2.87 8.20 -5.30
C VAL A 61 3.58 9.39 -5.94
N VAL A 62 4.85 9.19 -6.28
CA VAL A 62 5.63 10.06 -7.17
C VAL A 62 5.85 9.31 -8.47
N TYR A 63 5.28 9.80 -9.57
CA TYR A 63 5.27 9.12 -10.86
C TYR A 63 6.06 9.90 -11.92
N ASP A 64 7.17 9.29 -12.36
CA ASP A 64 7.93 9.74 -13.53
C ASP A 64 7.30 9.14 -14.80
N ARG A 65 6.58 9.98 -15.55
CA ARG A 65 5.92 9.58 -16.80
C ARG A 65 6.90 9.25 -17.92
N LEU A 66 8.08 9.87 -17.93
CA LEU A 66 9.07 9.68 -19.00
C LEU A 66 9.72 8.30 -18.89
N LYS A 67 10.06 7.89 -17.67
CA LYS A 67 10.64 6.56 -17.39
C LYS A 67 9.61 5.48 -17.14
N HIS A 68 8.34 5.87 -17.00
CA HIS A 68 7.25 4.99 -16.58
C HIS A 68 7.57 4.25 -15.27
N SER A 69 8.03 5.00 -14.26
CA SER A 69 8.43 4.45 -12.97
C SER A 69 7.81 5.21 -11.81
N GLN A 70 7.47 4.50 -10.74
CA GLN A 70 6.87 5.09 -9.54
C GLN A 70 7.77 4.93 -8.32
N ARG A 71 7.72 5.93 -7.44
CA ARG A 71 8.26 5.90 -6.08
C ARG A 71 7.11 6.11 -5.10
N PHE A 72 7.22 5.50 -3.92
CA PHE A 72 6.13 5.43 -2.96
C PHE A 72 6.56 5.91 -1.59
N TYR A 73 5.65 6.61 -0.92
CA TYR A 73 5.70 6.81 0.52
C TYR A 73 4.60 5.96 1.18
N LEU A 74 5.02 5.04 2.06
CA LEU A 74 4.19 4.00 2.69
C LEU A 74 4.09 4.18 4.21
N GLY A 75 4.15 5.42 4.69
CA GLY A 75 4.14 5.72 6.14
C GLY A 75 2.76 5.81 6.78
N HIS A 76 1.69 5.83 5.98
CA HIS A 76 0.31 5.87 6.44
C HIS A 76 -0.25 4.44 6.57
N ASP A 77 -1.11 4.20 7.56
CA ASP A 77 -1.75 2.91 7.82
C ASP A 77 -3.25 2.88 7.47
N GLU A 78 -3.86 4.03 7.20
CA GLU A 78 -5.21 4.19 6.59
C GLU A 78 -5.15 5.13 5.37
N ASP A 79 -6.30 5.30 4.74
CA ASP A 79 -6.47 6.16 3.56
C ASP A 79 -5.95 7.58 3.77
N ILE A 80 -5.06 8.02 2.87
CA ILE A 80 -4.66 9.41 2.79
C ILE A 80 -5.87 10.24 2.35
N LEU A 81 -6.20 11.25 3.14
CA LEU A 81 -7.33 12.16 2.89
C LEU A 81 -6.90 13.47 2.24
N CYS A 82 -5.67 13.91 2.48
CA CYS A 82 -5.15 15.15 1.93
C CYS A 82 -3.67 15.09 1.56
N LEU A 83 -3.30 15.87 0.55
CA LEU A 83 -1.96 16.02 0.02
C LEU A 83 -1.73 17.49 -0.30
N THR A 84 -0.57 18.02 0.07
CA THR A 84 -0.14 19.37 -0.33
C THR A 84 1.33 19.37 -0.67
N THR A 85 1.76 20.40 -1.42
CA THR A 85 3.15 20.60 -1.81
C THR A 85 3.63 21.97 -1.36
N HIS A 86 4.88 22.03 -0.90
CA HIS A 86 5.53 23.31 -0.59
C HIS A 86 5.69 24.13 -1.89
N PRO A 87 5.64 25.47 -1.87
CA PRO A 87 5.75 26.30 -3.09
C PRO A 87 6.98 26.04 -3.97
N ILE A 88 8.09 25.61 -3.37
CA ILE A 88 9.32 25.23 -4.11
C ILE A 88 9.23 23.84 -4.77
N LYS A 89 8.17 23.07 -4.48
CA LYS A 89 7.83 21.75 -5.05
C LYS A 89 8.85 20.63 -4.80
N ASP A 90 9.72 20.81 -3.81
CA ASP A 90 10.68 19.80 -3.37
C ASP A 90 10.16 19.00 -2.14
N TYR A 91 9.23 19.60 -1.40
CA TYR A 91 8.59 18.96 -0.25
C TYR A 91 7.10 18.75 -0.49
N ALA A 92 6.58 17.64 0.02
CA ALA A 92 5.16 17.33 0.06
C ALA A 92 4.78 16.89 1.48
N ALA A 93 3.54 17.15 1.86
CA ALA A 93 2.94 16.68 3.09
C ALA A 93 1.64 15.94 2.77
N SER A 94 1.47 14.76 3.35
CA SER A 94 0.24 13.95 3.27
C SER A 94 -0.28 13.68 4.66
N ALA A 95 -1.61 13.60 4.81
CA ALA A 95 -2.24 13.23 6.07
C ALA A 95 -3.40 12.27 5.85
N GLN A 96 -3.63 11.48 6.89
CA GLN A 96 -4.62 10.43 7.05
C GLN A 96 -5.59 10.85 8.14
#